data_AF-A0A9Q6A5K6-F1
#
_entry.id   AF-A0A9Q6A5K6-F1
#
_cell.length_a   1.000
_cell.length_b   1.000
_cell.length_c   1.000
_cell.angle_alpha   90.00
_cell.angle_beta   90.00
_cell.angle_gamma   90.00
#
_symmetry.space_group_name_H-M   'P 1'
#
loop_
_entity.id
_entity.type
_entity.pdbx_description
1 polymer ?
#
loop_
_entity_poly.entity_id
_entity_poly.type
_entity_poly.pdbx_seq_one_letter_code
_entity_poly.pdbx_strand_id
1 'polypeptide(L)'
;MSTLLWLLSFTLHGVLLYAVIILYMRLAAVKETEKQQKKLLEETENTLAAFLLELKEENEKLIDNLDVPSVQTEEKQKEEHQQAEQHSERGAVQEENNALPEHIEGLINEVERAEENVNSDARSFEDEVMALYEQGYSASEIAQKLKSGKTEIELFLKFRSKAVKDS
;
A
#
# COMPACT_ATOMS: atom_id res chain seq x y z
N MET A 1 -51.00 -1.25 -45.31
CA MET A 1 -50.37 -0.26 -44.42
C MET A 1 -50.17 -0.80 -43.01
N SER A 2 -51.19 -1.33 -42.35
CA SER A 2 -51.13 -1.80 -40.95
C SER A 2 -50.21 -3.00 -40.69
N THR A 3 -50.05 -3.89 -41.67
CA THR A 3 -49.18 -5.08 -41.58
C THR A 3 -47.70 -4.73 -41.46
N LEU A 4 -47.25 -3.66 -42.12
CA LEU A 4 -45.88 -3.17 -42.02
C LEU A 4 -45.57 -2.63 -40.62
N LEU A 5 -46.52 -1.94 -39.99
CA LEU A 5 -46.39 -1.47 -38.60
C LEU A 5 -46.32 -2.63 -37.61
N TRP A 6 -47.10 -3.70 -37.84
CA TRP A 6 -47.06 -4.91 -37.02
C TRP A 6 -45.72 -5.65 -37.15
N LEU A 7 -45.20 -5.77 -38.37
CA LEU A 7 -43.90 -6.39 -38.63
C LEU A 7 -42.75 -5.58 -38.00
N LEU A 8 -42.77 -4.26 -38.13
CA LEU A 8 -41.79 -3.37 -37.51
C LEU A 8 -41.83 -3.46 -35.97
N SER A 9 -43.03 -3.48 -35.39
CA SER A 9 -43.21 -3.68 -33.95
C SER A 9 -42.62 -5.02 -33.51
N PHE A 10 -42.94 -6.11 -34.21
CA PHE A 10 -42.42 -7.45 -33.89
C PHE A 10 -40.88 -7.50 -33.96
N THR A 11 -40.28 -6.92 -35.01
CA THR A 11 -38.81 -6.82 -35.12
C THR A 11 -38.21 -6.04 -33.97
N LEU A 12 -38.82 -4.91 -33.58
CA LEU A 12 -38.34 -4.08 -32.48
C LEU A 12 -38.40 -4.82 -31.13
N HIS A 13 -39.46 -5.58 -30.87
CA HIS A 13 -39.57 -6.42 -29.67
C HIS A 13 -38.49 -7.51 -29.66
N GLY A 14 -38.16 -8.10 -30.81
CA GLY A 14 -37.05 -9.05 -30.93
C GLY A 14 -35.69 -8.44 -30.56
N VAL A 15 -35.42 -7.21 -31.02
CA VAL A 15 -34.19 -6.47 -30.66
C VAL A 15 -34.15 -6.15 -29.16
N LEU A 16 -35.28 -5.75 -28.58
CA LEU A 16 -35.39 -5.50 -27.13
C LEU A 16 -35.10 -6.76 -26.31
N LEU A 17 -35.69 -7.90 -26.68
CA LEU A 17 -35.42 -9.18 -26.01
C LEU A 17 -33.95 -9.57 -26.14
N TYR A 18 -33.36 -9.39 -27.32
CA TYR A 18 -31.94 -9.66 -27.53
C TYR A 18 -31.06 -8.77 -26.65
N ALA A 19 -31.37 -7.48 -26.53
CA ALA A 19 -30.65 -6.57 -25.64
C ALA A 19 -30.77 -6.97 -24.16
N VAL A 20 -31.96 -7.41 -23.72
CA VAL A 20 -32.16 -7.93 -22.35
C VAL A 20 -31.31 -9.17 -22.09
N ILE A 21 -31.23 -10.10 -23.05
CA ILE A 21 -30.40 -11.31 -22.92
C ILE A 21 -28.92 -10.94 -22.77
N ILE A 22 -28.41 -10.03 -23.62
CA ILE A 22 -27.02 -9.55 -23.51
C ILE A 22 -26.77 -8.90 -22.15
N LEU A 23 -27.69 -8.04 -21.69
CA LEU A 23 -27.55 -7.35 -20.42
C LEU A 23 -27.53 -8.35 -19.25
N TYR A 24 -28.41 -9.35 -19.28
CA TYR A 24 -28.45 -10.42 -18.28
C TYR A 24 -27.15 -11.23 -18.24
N MET A 25 -26.62 -11.61 -19.41
CA MET A 25 -25.34 -12.33 -19.49
C MET A 25 -24.18 -11.52 -18.93
N ARG A 26 -24.09 -10.23 -19.30
CA ARG A 26 -23.03 -9.34 -18.80
C ARG A 26 -23.14 -9.14 -17.30
N LEU A 27 -24.35 -8.96 -16.79
CA LEU A 27 -24.59 -8.79 -15.36
C LEU A 27 -24.22 -10.06 -14.57
N ALA A 28 -24.57 -11.24 -15.09
CA ALA A 28 -24.21 -12.51 -14.48
C ALA A 28 -22.69 -12.73 -14.45
N ALA A 29 -21.99 -12.40 -15.54
CA ALA A 29 -20.53 -12.50 -15.61
C ALA A 29 -19.85 -11.59 -14.57
N VAL A 30 -20.27 -10.33 -14.46
CA VAL A 30 -19.70 -9.38 -13.49
C VAL A 30 -19.92 -9.86 -12.05
N LYS A 31 -21.14 -10.33 -11.73
CA LYS A 31 -21.47 -10.83 -10.39
C LYS A 31 -20.62 -12.05 -9.99
N GLU A 32 -20.36 -12.96 -10.92
CA GLU A 32 -19.50 -14.11 -10.66
C GLU A 32 -18.05 -13.66 -10.42
N THR A 33 -17.54 -12.71 -11.20
CA THR A 33 -16.18 -12.17 -11.00
C THR A 33 -16.04 -11.45 -9.66
N GLU A 34 -17.03 -10.67 -9.21
CA GLU A 34 -17.01 -10.03 -7.89
C GLU A 34 -16.96 -11.06 -6.76
N LYS A 35 -17.70 -12.17 -6.89
CA LYS A 35 -17.68 -13.26 -5.91
C LYS A 35 -16.31 -13.94 -5.86
N GLN A 36 -15.70 -14.19 -7.01
CA GLN A 36 -14.36 -14.76 -7.09
C GLN A 36 -13.31 -13.82 -6.48
N GLN A 37 -13.39 -12.51 -6.75
CA GLN A 37 -12.52 -11.51 -6.13
C GLN A 37 -12.64 -11.49 -4.61
N LYS A 38 -13.86 -11.56 -4.05
CA LYS A 38 -14.05 -11.64 -2.60
C LYS A 38 -13.43 -12.89 -1.99
N LYS A 39 -13.58 -14.04 -2.65
CA LYS A 39 -12.98 -15.30 -2.22
C LYS A 39 -11.45 -15.24 -2.26
N LEU A 40 -10.90 -14.67 -3.34
CA LEU A 40 -9.46 -14.47 -3.47
C LEU A 40 -8.93 -13.54 -2.37
N LEU A 41 -9.62 -12.45 -2.07
CA LEU A 41 -9.24 -11.53 -0.99
C LEU A 41 -9.18 -12.27 0.36
N GLU A 42 -10.22 -13.02 0.70
CA GLU A 42 -10.26 -13.81 1.94
C GLU A 42 -9.11 -14.83 2.00
N GLU A 43 -8.84 -15.54 0.90
CA GLU A 43 -7.71 -16.46 0.80
C GLU A 43 -6.38 -15.72 0.99
N THR A 44 -6.20 -14.55 0.36
CA THR A 44 -4.98 -13.74 0.53
C THR A 44 -4.81 -13.23 1.96
N GLU A 45 -5.87 -12.72 2.60
CA GLU A 45 -5.84 -12.28 4.00
C GLU A 45 -5.43 -13.41 4.93
N ASN A 46 -5.99 -14.61 4.73
CA ASN A 46 -5.64 -15.78 5.53
C ASN A 46 -4.18 -16.22 5.31
N THR A 47 -3.68 -16.19 4.07
CA THR A 47 -2.27 -16.48 3.78
C THR A 47 -1.33 -15.44 4.37
N LEU A 48 -1.68 -14.15 4.29
CA LEU A 48 -0.90 -13.06 4.86
C LEU A 48 -0.87 -13.15 6.39
N ALA A 49 -1.99 -13.49 7.03
CA ALA A 49 -2.04 -13.73 8.47
C ALA A 49 -1.12 -14.89 8.89
N ALA A 50 -1.11 -15.99 8.12
CA ALA A 50 -0.21 -17.11 8.35
C ALA A 50 1.26 -16.70 8.21
N PHE A 51 1.62 -15.97 7.14
CA PHE A 51 2.98 -15.45 6.95
C PHE A 51 3.40 -14.48 8.05
N LEU A 52 2.53 -13.57 8.49
CA LEU A 52 2.84 -12.65 9.58
C LEU A 52 3.06 -13.37 10.91
N LEU A 53 2.29 -14.43 11.17
CA LEU A 53 2.47 -15.26 12.35
C LEU A 53 3.81 -16.01 12.30
N GLU A 54 4.14 -16.61 11.16
CA GLU A 54 5.42 -17.29 10.94
C GLU A 54 6.61 -16.34 11.11
N LEU A 55 6.55 -15.13 10.52
CA LEU A 55 7.58 -14.09 10.71
C LEU A 55 7.69 -13.61 12.16
N LYS A 56 6.56 -13.52 12.88
CA LYS A 56 6.56 -13.17 14.31
C LYS A 56 7.25 -14.26 15.13
N GLU A 57 6.90 -15.52 14.90
CA GLU A 57 7.52 -16.66 15.57
C GLU A 57 9.01 -16.76 15.27
N GLU A 58 9.42 -16.52 14.02
CA GLU A 58 10.83 -16.50 13.64
C GLU A 58 11.59 -15.37 14.34
N ASN A 59 11.02 -14.16 14.42
CA ASN A 59 11.59 -13.05 15.18
C ASN A 59 11.72 -13.36 16.68
N GLU A 60 10.69 -13.96 17.30
CA GLU A 60 10.76 -14.37 18.71
C GLU A 60 11.85 -15.43 18.93
N LYS A 61 11.98 -16.39 18.02
CA LYS A 61 13.04 -17.40 18.06
C LYS A 61 14.44 -16.81 17.90
N LEU A 62 14.61 -15.80 17.03
CA LEU A 62 15.88 -15.08 16.88
C LEU A 62 16.29 -14.39 18.18
N ILE A 63 15.34 -13.71 18.84
CA ILE A 63 15.56 -13.02 20.13
C ILE A 63 15.91 -14.02 21.24
N ASP A 64 15.20 -15.14 21.31
CA ASP A 64 15.46 -16.20 22.32
C ASP A 64 16.84 -16.85 22.15
N ASN A 65 17.30 -17.03 20.90
CA ASN A 65 18.66 -17.50 20.61
C ASN A 65 19.76 -16.45 20.85
N LEU A 66 19.40 -15.16 20.98
CA LEU A 66 20.33 -14.07 21.32
C LEU A 66 20.44 -13.86 22.83
N ASP A 67 19.42 -14.26 23.61
CA ASP A 67 19.35 -14.05 25.07
C ASP A 67 19.96 -15.21 25.89
N VAL A 68 20.92 -15.97 25.33
CA VAL A 68 21.62 -17.04 26.06
C VAL A 68 22.69 -16.41 26.97
N PRO A 69 22.51 -16.37 28.31
CA PRO A 69 23.55 -15.88 29.20
C PRO A 69 24.53 -17.02 29.41
N SER A 70 25.75 -16.85 28.90
CA SER A 70 26.89 -17.61 29.40
C SER A 70 27.05 -17.35 30.90
N VAL A 71 27.29 -18.45 31.65
CA VAL A 71 27.82 -18.52 33.02
C VAL A 71 26.79 -18.61 34.15
N GLN A 72 26.64 -19.85 34.62
CA GLN A 72 26.25 -20.20 35.99
C GLN A 72 27.15 -19.46 37.00
N THR A 73 26.61 -18.79 38.01
CA THR A 73 27.17 -18.74 39.38
C THR A 73 26.11 -18.16 40.34
N GLU A 74 25.61 -19.08 41.17
CA GLU A 74 25.23 -18.92 42.58
C GLU A 74 23.97 -18.16 43.02
N GLU A 75 23.25 -18.91 43.85
CA GLU A 75 22.12 -18.55 44.69
C GLU A 75 22.43 -17.40 45.67
N LYS A 76 21.34 -16.76 46.12
CA LYS A 76 21.20 -16.09 47.43
C LYS A 76 22.17 -14.93 47.72
N GLN A 77 21.63 -13.72 47.69
CA GLN A 77 21.26 -13.05 48.95
C GLN A 77 20.36 -11.85 48.69
N LYS A 78 19.23 -11.89 49.38
CA LYS A 78 18.30 -10.80 49.60
C LYS A 78 18.87 -9.96 50.74
N GLU A 79 18.73 -8.64 50.62
CA GLU A 79 18.94 -7.58 51.64
C GLU A 79 20.39 -7.10 51.85
N GLU A 80 20.73 -5.89 51.38
CA GLU A 80 20.73 -4.67 52.22
C GLU A 80 21.08 -3.38 51.44
N HIS A 81 20.35 -2.31 51.80
CA HIS A 81 20.70 -0.87 51.77
C HIS A 81 21.11 -0.21 50.43
N GLN A 82 20.24 0.57 49.77
CA GLN A 82 19.95 1.99 50.05
C GLN A 82 21.18 2.89 50.29
N GLN A 83 21.60 3.67 49.29
CA GLN A 83 21.61 5.15 49.28
C GLN A 83 22.44 5.73 48.12
N ALA A 84 22.07 6.95 47.76
CA ALA A 84 22.75 7.92 46.89
C ALA A 84 22.38 7.89 45.40
N GLU A 85 21.27 8.59 45.11
CA GLU A 85 21.17 9.43 43.93
C GLU A 85 22.43 10.32 43.81
N GLN A 86 23.10 10.28 42.66
CA GLN A 86 23.56 11.44 41.88
C GLN A 86 24.58 10.96 40.84
N HIS A 87 24.12 10.80 39.60
CA HIS A 87 24.76 11.45 38.46
C HIS A 87 23.81 11.35 37.26
N SER A 88 22.94 12.37 37.17
CA SER A 88 22.41 12.79 35.89
C SER A 88 23.54 13.44 35.09
N GLU A 89 23.43 13.29 33.78
CA GLU A 89 24.12 13.97 32.69
C GLU A 89 25.28 13.22 32.02
N ARG A 90 25.00 12.98 30.72
CA ARG A 90 25.93 12.83 29.59
C ARG A 90 26.10 11.41 29.05
N GLY A 91 25.11 11.00 28.26
CA GLY A 91 25.27 10.07 27.15
C GLY A 91 24.43 10.60 25.99
N ALA A 92 25.03 11.48 25.18
CA ALA A 92 24.45 11.86 23.90
C ALA A 92 24.28 10.58 23.08
N VAL A 93 23.04 10.23 22.73
CA VAL A 93 22.80 9.25 21.67
C VAL A 93 23.27 9.95 20.41
N GLN A 94 24.48 9.59 19.95
CA GLN A 94 24.92 9.92 18.61
C GLN A 94 23.88 9.35 17.64
N GLU A 95 23.26 10.23 16.86
CA GLU A 95 22.67 9.87 15.57
C GLU A 95 23.81 9.33 14.70
N GLU A 96 24.12 8.05 14.88
CA GLU A 96 25.02 7.32 14.01
C GLU A 96 24.16 6.66 12.93
N ASN A 97 24.11 7.35 11.79
CA ASN A 97 23.92 6.77 10.46
C ASN A 97 22.65 5.92 10.27
N ASN A 98 21.55 6.56 9.82
CA ASN A 98 20.36 5.93 9.24
C ASN A 98 20.64 5.23 7.88
N ALA A 99 21.78 4.55 7.74
CA ALA A 99 22.04 3.70 6.59
C ALA A 99 21.28 2.38 6.82
N LEU A 100 20.19 2.20 6.08
CA LEU A 100 19.52 0.91 5.99
C LEU A 100 20.55 -0.16 5.58
N PRO A 101 20.53 -1.35 6.20
CA PRO A 101 21.41 -2.43 5.78
C PRO A 101 21.29 -2.71 4.27
N GLU A 102 22.41 -2.88 3.58
CA GLU A 102 22.51 -3.05 2.11
C GLU A 102 21.58 -4.16 1.56
N HIS A 103 21.31 -5.20 2.35
CA HIS A 103 20.39 -6.27 1.99
C HIS A 103 18.91 -5.83 1.96
N ILE A 104 18.51 -4.89 2.82
CA ILE A 104 17.16 -4.33 2.85
C ILE A 104 16.97 -3.37 1.68
N GLU A 105 18.01 -2.57 1.37
CA GLU A 105 18.00 -1.64 0.23
C GLU A 105 17.88 -2.39 -1.12
N GLY A 106 18.55 -3.54 -1.26
CA GLY A 106 18.41 -4.41 -2.43
C GLY A 106 16.99 -4.97 -2.61
N LEU A 107 16.35 -5.41 -1.52
CA LEU A 107 14.97 -5.93 -1.55
C LEU A 107 13.96 -4.83 -1.88
N ILE A 108 14.14 -3.62 -1.32
CA ILE A 108 13.28 -2.47 -1.62
C ILE A 108 13.38 -2.10 -3.10
N ASN A 109 14.60 -2.03 -3.65
CA ASN A 109 14.83 -1.69 -5.06
C ASN A 109 14.27 -2.76 -6.01
N GLU A 110 14.36 -4.05 -5.67
CA GLU A 110 13.77 -5.13 -6.48
C GLU A 110 12.23 -5.07 -6.48
N VAL A 111 11.62 -4.77 -5.33
CA VAL A 111 10.17 -4.55 -5.22
C VAL A 111 9.74 -3.31 -5.99
N GLU A 112 10.44 -2.19 -5.85
CA GLU A 112 10.13 -0.94 -6.55
C GLU A 112 10.21 -1.09 -8.08
N ARG A 113 11.22 -1.82 -8.59
CA ARG A 113 11.33 -2.15 -10.01
C ARG A 113 10.23 -3.09 -10.48
N ALA A 114 9.79 -4.05 -9.66
CA ALA A 114 8.67 -4.92 -10.00
C ALA A 114 7.35 -4.14 -10.07
N GLU A 115 7.14 -3.19 -9.15
CA GLU A 115 5.98 -2.28 -9.16
C GLU A 115 5.99 -1.33 -10.36
N GLU A 116 7.15 -0.79 -10.74
CA GLU A 116 7.33 0.07 -11.91
C GLU A 116 6.97 -0.67 -13.22
N ASN A 117 7.37 -1.94 -13.34
CA ASN A 117 7.04 -2.75 -14.52
C ASN A 117 5.53 -3.02 -14.64
N VAL A 118 4.82 -3.20 -13.52
CA VAL A 118 3.37 -3.44 -13.49
C VAL A 118 2.57 -2.15 -13.71
N ASN A 119 3.08 -0.99 -13.26
CA ASN A 119 2.41 0.31 -13.41
C ASN A 119 2.77 1.05 -14.71
N SER A 120 3.69 0.54 -15.53
CA SER A 120 4.19 1.21 -16.75
C SER A 120 3.13 1.55 -17.82
N ASP A 121 1.94 0.95 -17.77
CA ASP A 121 0.83 1.24 -18.69
C ASP A 121 -0.16 2.31 -18.19
N ALA A 122 -0.03 2.77 -16.95
CA ALA A 122 -0.82 3.85 -16.38
C ALA A 122 0.10 5.00 -16.00
N ARG A 123 -0.11 6.21 -16.55
CA ARG A 123 0.58 7.41 -16.02
C ARG A 123 0.31 7.45 -14.52
N SER A 124 1.35 7.36 -13.71
CA SER A 124 1.16 7.36 -12.27
C SER A 124 0.57 8.70 -11.85
N PHE A 125 -0.16 8.70 -10.74
CA PHE A 125 -0.79 9.90 -10.21
C PHE A 125 0.22 11.04 -10.04
N GLU A 126 1.44 10.71 -9.61
CA GLU A 126 2.58 11.59 -9.42
C GLU A 126 3.03 12.27 -10.74
N ASP A 127 3.05 11.51 -11.84
CA ASP A 127 3.40 12.03 -13.17
C ASP A 127 2.33 12.99 -13.68
N GLU A 128 1.05 12.71 -13.41
CA GLU A 128 -0.05 13.58 -13.80
C GLU A 128 -0.05 14.90 -13.01
N VAL A 129 0.22 14.83 -11.70
CA VAL A 129 0.41 16.02 -10.85
C VAL A 129 1.56 16.89 -11.37
N MET A 130 2.69 16.28 -11.74
CA MET A 130 3.85 17.02 -12.24
C MET A 130 3.62 17.63 -13.61
N ALA A 131 3.03 16.88 -14.56
CA ALA A 131 2.72 17.42 -15.88
C ALA A 131 1.80 18.64 -15.81
N LEU A 132 0.82 18.63 -14.90
CA LEU A 132 -0.07 19.77 -14.68
C LEU A 132 0.65 20.94 -13.99
N TYR A 133 1.53 20.67 -13.03
CA TYR A 133 2.31 21.71 -12.38
C TYR A 133 3.29 22.39 -13.35
N GLU A 134 3.97 21.63 -14.20
CA GLU A 134 4.86 22.14 -15.25
C GLU A 134 4.12 22.94 -16.34
N GLN A 135 2.85 22.60 -16.59
CA GLN A 135 1.94 23.39 -17.45
C GLN A 135 1.50 24.71 -16.79
N GLY A 136 1.88 24.97 -15.53
CA GLY A 136 1.63 26.22 -14.82
C GLY A 136 0.31 26.27 -14.05
N TYR A 137 -0.36 25.13 -13.85
CA TYR A 137 -1.57 25.08 -13.03
C TYR A 137 -1.24 25.26 -11.54
N SER A 138 -2.14 25.94 -10.83
CA SER A 138 -2.03 26.09 -9.37
C SER A 138 -2.38 24.78 -8.65
N ALA A 139 -1.83 24.58 -7.45
CA ALA A 139 -2.10 23.39 -6.63
C ALA A 139 -3.61 23.16 -6.39
N SER A 140 -4.42 24.23 -6.35
CA SER A 140 -5.87 24.12 -6.21
C SER A 140 -6.57 23.59 -7.47
N GLU A 141 -6.08 23.96 -8.65
CA GLU A 141 -6.64 23.51 -9.94
C GLU A 141 -6.25 22.06 -10.24
N ILE A 142 -5.03 21.68 -9.86
CA ILE A 142 -4.54 20.30 -9.94
C ILE A 142 -5.40 19.39 -9.04
N ALA A 143 -5.60 19.79 -7.78
CA ALA A 143 -6.46 19.08 -6.85
C ALA A 143 -7.89 18.90 -7.38
N GLN A 144 -8.45 19.93 -8.02
CA GLN A 144 -9.78 19.86 -8.62
C GLN A 144 -9.85 18.93 -9.83
N LYS A 145 -8.82 18.94 -10.69
CA LYS A 145 -8.74 18.07 -11.88
C LYS A 145 -8.59 16.59 -11.49
N LEU A 146 -7.79 16.31 -10.47
CA LEU A 146 -7.48 14.96 -10.00
C LEU A 146 -8.43 14.44 -8.92
N LYS A 147 -9.41 15.26 -8.48
CA LYS A 147 -10.31 14.98 -7.36
C LYS A 147 -9.55 14.65 -6.06
N SER A 148 -8.42 15.31 -5.84
CA SER A 148 -7.54 15.14 -4.66
C SER A 148 -7.66 16.32 -3.71
N GLY A 149 -7.13 16.20 -2.49
CA GLY A 149 -7.11 17.30 -1.53
C GLY A 149 -6.14 18.40 -1.96
N LYS A 150 -6.54 19.68 -1.87
CA LYS A 150 -5.62 20.83 -2.09
C LYS A 150 -4.37 20.73 -1.22
N THR A 151 -4.54 20.34 0.04
CA THR A 151 -3.45 20.16 1.00
C THR A 151 -2.51 19.03 0.60
N GLU A 152 -3.04 17.95 0.02
CA GLU A 152 -2.24 16.79 -0.42
C GLU A 152 -1.36 17.17 -1.61
N ILE A 153 -1.91 17.89 -2.59
CA ILE A 153 -1.14 18.38 -3.75
C ILE A 153 -0.10 19.42 -3.34
N GLU A 154 -0.43 20.36 -2.44
CA GLU A 154 0.54 21.32 -1.93
C GLU A 154 1.68 20.65 -1.17
N LEU A 155 1.36 19.62 -0.39
CA LEU A 155 2.35 18.88 0.38
C LEU A 155 3.25 18.04 -0.53
N PHE A 156 2.67 17.38 -1.53
CA PHE A 156 3.38 16.65 -2.57
C PHE A 156 4.41 17.53 -3.29
N LEU A 157 3.99 18.71 -3.78
CA LEU A 157 4.87 19.65 -4.46
C LEU A 157 5.99 20.17 -3.54
N LYS A 158 5.70 20.42 -2.26
CA LYS A 158 6.70 20.86 -1.29
C LYS A 158 7.76 19.80 -1.02
N PHE A 159 7.37 18.55 -0.80
CA PHE A 159 8.33 17.46 -0.54
C PHE A 159 9.27 17.25 -1.71
N ARG A 160 8.75 17.29 -2.95
CA ARG A 160 9.59 17.15 -4.15
C ARG A 160 10.50 18.35 -4.39
N SER A 161 10.01 19.57 -4.18
CA SER A 161 10.85 20.78 -4.30
C SER A 161 12.02 20.82 -3.33
N LYS A 162 11.86 20.18 -2.15
CA LYS A 162 12.93 20.04 -1.15
C LYS A 162 13.92 18.95 -1.57
N ALA A 163 13.44 17.81 -2.06
CA ALA A 163 14.29 16.71 -2.55
C ALA A 163 15.23 17.13 -3.70
N VAL A 164 14.76 17.98 -4.62
CA VAL A 164 15.58 18.52 -5.74
C VAL A 164 16.65 19.52 -5.27
N LYS A 165 16.47 20.14 -4.10
CA LYS A 165 17.37 21.17 -3.59
C LYS A 165 18.50 20.61 -2.71
N ASP A 166 18.31 19.39 -2.21
CA ASP A 166 19.27 18.69 -1.34
C ASP A 166 20.08 17.61 -2.12
N SER A 167 19.95 17.55 -3.45
CA SER A 167 20.84 16.80 -4.39
C SER A 167 21.78 17.74 -5.13
#